data_AF-A0A550JKF8-F1
#
_entry.id   AF-A0A550JKF8-F1
#
_cell.length_a   1.000
_cell.length_b   1.000
_cell.length_c   1.000
_cell.angle_alpha   90.00
_cell.angle_beta   90.00
_cell.angle_gamma   90.00
#
_symmetry.space_group_name_H-M   'P 1'
#
loop_
_entity.id
_entity.type
_entity.pdbx_description
1 polymer ?
#
loop_
_entity_poly.entity_id
_entity_poly.type
_entity_poly.pdbx_seq_one_letter_code
_entity_poly.pdbx_strand_id
1 'polypeptide(L)'
;MNSHNKAPDRDQAPALIRRLLTTAKADTVYWDLYLERARQLLTPLLSLADYRALEKERAGAARLPEQIREAMEKADWDLTQQLSGRLEALRQKVDSRRSLIELGQMLYDNPLVPVDPFSPGLQGFAGVTGTGLGDLQEKTLNGLRLLLEEDPEWQGFYQARLAAFDALPLSDDDEAQPESGHLAGVQLQHEALDAFNRGDFQRLRILSEQLAELGEETAGPSEALGGESPSQKVEDFSLDFPGETLAAAAALGLVPMHADSWRDRYGHLCRLAWHPAIGGEIGPSGETQRVGQAAFPADTPEAMKERIRMFMIHPFISSGGSRYLPNLAAEDFLAENFPDPQPGQAPPTTPLLEALGLPRRTQLSRLAIEQALSAHGVTIIERLGLSPTNFRLVCIPPDLHLRVGEAQGWGQQPIWTHFDGYMLQRDGHRMALAGGDIRFGGIFDMVSVGMSYESERVFARFAVVQRKRMAAW
;
A
#
# COMPACT_ATOMS: atom_id res chain seq x y z
N MET A 1 -25.41 -13.95 -33.29
CA MET A 1 -26.19 -13.00 -32.48
C MET A 1 -25.19 -12.02 -31.87
N ASN A 2 -25.12 -10.82 -32.42
CA ASN A 2 -24.15 -9.79 -32.02
C ASN A 2 -24.59 -9.15 -30.71
N SER A 3 -23.89 -9.46 -29.61
CA SER A 3 -24.03 -8.70 -28.37
C SER A 3 -23.25 -7.40 -28.53
N HIS A 4 -23.97 -6.30 -28.79
CA HIS A 4 -23.39 -4.97 -28.67
C HIS A 4 -23.20 -4.67 -27.18
N ASN A 5 -21.96 -4.79 -26.70
CA ASN A 5 -21.52 -4.23 -25.43
C ASN A 5 -21.81 -2.73 -25.44
N LYS A 6 -22.83 -2.33 -24.70
CA LYS A 6 -23.18 -0.93 -24.55
C LYS A 6 -22.22 -0.36 -23.50
N ALA A 7 -21.26 0.45 -23.93
CA ALA A 7 -20.46 1.24 -23.00
C ALA A 7 -21.39 1.99 -22.03
N PRO A 8 -21.03 2.14 -20.74
CA PRO A 8 -21.88 2.83 -19.78
C PRO A 8 -22.27 4.20 -20.33
N ASP A 9 -23.53 4.59 -20.11
CA ASP A 9 -24.04 5.87 -20.57
C ASP A 9 -23.11 6.99 -20.07
N ARG A 10 -22.78 7.95 -20.94
CA ARG A 10 -21.77 8.99 -20.63
C ARG A 10 -22.11 9.78 -19.38
N ASP A 11 -23.40 9.89 -19.07
CA ASP A 11 -23.93 10.59 -17.90
C ASP A 11 -23.82 9.77 -16.61
N GLN A 12 -23.69 8.43 -16.70
CA GLN A 12 -23.57 7.53 -15.54
C GLN A 12 -22.12 7.17 -15.20
N ALA A 13 -21.20 7.30 -16.16
CA ALA A 13 -19.79 6.95 -15.98
C ALA A 13 -19.12 7.62 -14.76
N PRO A 14 -19.33 8.93 -14.44
CA PRO A 14 -18.73 9.54 -13.26
C PRO A 14 -19.17 8.91 -11.93
N ALA A 15 -20.42 8.46 -11.82
CA ALA A 15 -20.95 7.81 -10.62
C ALA A 15 -20.31 6.42 -10.44
N LEU A 16 -20.23 5.65 -11.52
CA LEU A 16 -19.55 4.35 -11.53
C LEU A 16 -18.07 4.48 -11.14
N ILE A 17 -17.33 5.43 -11.74
CA ILE A 17 -15.92 5.69 -11.41
C ILE A 17 -15.77 6.05 -9.92
N ARG A 18 -16.63 6.92 -9.40
CA ARG A 18 -16.60 7.28 -7.97
C ARG A 18 -16.81 6.06 -7.08
N ARG A 19 -17.74 5.17 -7.46
CA ARG A 19 -18.05 3.96 -6.72
C ARG A 19 -16.86 2.99 -6.72
N LEU A 20 -16.24 2.75 -7.88
CA LEU A 20 -15.01 1.97 -8.00
C LEU A 20 -13.93 2.47 -7.04
N LEU A 21 -13.61 3.77 -7.11
CA LEU A 21 -12.55 4.38 -6.28
C LEU A 21 -12.88 4.40 -4.79
N THR A 22 -14.16 4.41 -4.43
CA THR A 22 -14.60 4.38 -3.02
C THR A 22 -14.52 2.96 -2.46
N THR A 23 -15.06 1.98 -3.19
CA THR A 23 -15.01 0.56 -2.82
C THR A 23 -13.56 0.06 -2.75
N ALA A 24 -12.69 0.51 -3.66
CA ALA A 24 -11.27 0.13 -3.67
C ALA A 24 -10.55 0.43 -2.35
N LYS A 25 -10.96 1.47 -1.60
CA LYS A 25 -10.31 1.84 -0.32
C LYS A 25 -10.46 0.78 0.76
N ALA A 26 -11.51 -0.02 0.68
CA ALA A 26 -11.76 -1.16 1.56
C ALA A 26 -11.15 -2.45 0.98
N ASP A 27 -11.16 -2.61 -0.34
CA ASP A 27 -10.63 -3.79 -1.05
C ASP A 27 -9.19 -3.59 -1.54
N THR A 28 -8.30 -3.28 -0.59
CA THR A 28 -6.94 -2.76 -0.86
C THR A 28 -6.04 -3.70 -1.64
N VAL A 29 -6.14 -5.02 -1.43
CA VAL A 29 -5.37 -6.04 -2.18
C VAL A 29 -5.61 -5.94 -3.68
N TYR A 30 -6.80 -5.48 -4.10
CA TYR A 30 -7.21 -5.33 -5.49
C TYR A 30 -7.32 -3.85 -5.92
N TRP A 31 -6.79 -2.93 -5.14
CA TRP A 31 -6.79 -1.48 -5.39
C TRP A 31 -6.39 -1.14 -6.83
N ASP A 32 -5.28 -1.67 -7.31
CA ASP A 32 -4.76 -1.46 -8.67
C ASP A 32 -5.74 -1.89 -9.77
N LEU A 33 -6.51 -2.96 -9.55
CA LEU A 33 -7.54 -3.41 -10.50
C LEU A 33 -8.70 -2.42 -10.60
N TYR A 34 -9.22 -1.94 -9.46
CA TYR A 34 -10.25 -0.90 -9.45
C TYR A 34 -9.76 0.40 -10.09
N LEU A 35 -8.50 0.79 -9.83
CA LEU A 35 -7.92 1.99 -10.42
C LEU A 35 -7.74 1.85 -11.92
N GLU A 36 -7.30 0.70 -12.41
CA GLU A 36 -7.19 0.45 -13.84
C GLU A 36 -8.56 0.50 -14.52
N ARG A 37 -9.59 -0.13 -13.94
CA ARG A 37 -10.96 -0.03 -14.46
C ARG A 37 -11.48 1.41 -14.44
N ALA A 38 -11.25 2.14 -13.34
CA ALA A 38 -11.61 3.55 -13.23
C ALA A 38 -10.87 4.42 -14.26
N ARG A 39 -9.60 4.11 -14.56
CA ARG A 39 -8.78 4.79 -15.57
C ARG A 39 -9.29 4.56 -16.97
N GLN A 40 -9.68 3.33 -17.31
CA GLN A 40 -10.29 3.00 -18.60
C GLN A 40 -11.58 3.79 -18.83
N LEU A 41 -12.40 3.95 -17.79
CA LEU A 41 -13.65 4.71 -17.85
C LEU A 41 -13.45 6.23 -17.82
N LEU A 42 -12.46 6.73 -17.07
CA LEU A 42 -12.22 8.17 -16.93
C LEU A 42 -11.45 8.75 -18.13
N THR A 43 -10.50 8.01 -18.71
CA THR A 43 -9.61 8.52 -19.77
C THR A 43 -10.35 9.17 -20.95
N PRO A 44 -11.48 8.62 -21.47
CA PRO A 44 -12.25 9.26 -22.52
C PRO A 44 -12.95 10.57 -22.12
N LEU A 45 -13.15 10.80 -20.81
CA LEU A 45 -13.81 12.00 -20.26
C LEU A 45 -12.78 13.04 -19.78
N LEU A 46 -11.68 12.57 -19.18
CA LEU A 46 -10.59 13.35 -18.65
C LEU A 46 -9.30 12.52 -18.62
N SER A 47 -8.49 12.65 -19.66
CA SER A 47 -7.17 12.02 -19.71
C SER A 47 -6.25 12.60 -18.63
N LEU A 48 -5.19 11.87 -18.27
CA LEU A 48 -4.17 12.38 -17.34
C LEU A 48 -3.56 13.71 -17.85
N ALA A 49 -3.32 13.84 -19.15
CA ALA A 49 -2.80 15.06 -19.74
C ALA A 49 -3.77 16.24 -19.60
N ASP A 50 -5.06 16.01 -19.86
CA ASP A 50 -6.10 17.03 -19.70
C ASP A 50 -6.29 17.41 -18.22
N TYR A 51 -6.24 16.42 -17.32
CA TYR A 51 -6.28 16.65 -15.88
C TYR A 51 -5.13 17.57 -15.43
N ARG A 52 -3.90 17.26 -15.83
CA ARG A 52 -2.72 18.09 -15.51
C ARG A 52 -2.81 19.49 -16.12
N ALA A 53 -3.36 19.61 -17.33
CA ALA A 53 -3.61 20.91 -17.95
C ALA A 53 -4.65 21.74 -17.18
N LEU A 54 -5.75 21.12 -16.75
CA LEU A 54 -6.79 21.77 -15.94
C LEU A 54 -6.26 22.20 -14.56
N GLU A 55 -5.45 21.37 -13.90
CA GLU A 55 -4.84 21.73 -12.62
C GLU A 55 -3.87 22.91 -12.78
N LYS A 56 -3.10 22.96 -13.87
CA LYS A 56 -2.25 24.12 -14.19
C LYS A 56 -3.07 25.39 -14.45
N GLU A 57 -4.19 25.28 -15.16
CA GLU A 57 -5.11 26.39 -15.39
C GLU A 57 -5.73 26.89 -14.07
N ARG A 58 -6.15 25.97 -13.19
CA ARG A 58 -6.69 26.27 -11.85
C ARG A 58 -5.66 26.98 -10.97
N ALA A 59 -4.42 26.50 -10.94
CA ALA A 59 -3.32 27.15 -10.24
C ALA A 59 -3.01 28.54 -10.84
N GLY A 60 -3.14 28.71 -12.15
CA GLY A 60 -3.03 30.00 -12.83
C GLY A 60 -4.13 30.97 -12.42
N ALA A 61 -5.38 30.50 -12.31
CA ALA A 61 -6.51 31.31 -11.87
C ALA A 61 -6.34 31.85 -10.45
N ALA A 62 -5.67 31.10 -9.56
CA ALA A 62 -5.37 31.56 -8.20
C ALA A 62 -4.42 32.78 -8.15
N ARG A 63 -3.65 33.04 -9.21
CA ARG A 63 -2.72 34.18 -9.31
C ARG A 63 -3.35 35.43 -9.94
N LEU A 64 -4.48 35.29 -10.63
CA LEU A 64 -5.13 36.40 -11.33
C LEU A 64 -5.68 37.51 -10.41
N PRO A 65 -6.24 37.23 -9.22
CA PRO A 65 -6.73 38.29 -8.32
C PRO A 65 -5.64 39.31 -7.95
N GLU A 66 -4.42 38.83 -7.75
CA GLU A 66 -3.28 39.69 -7.43
C GLU A 66 -2.85 40.55 -8.62
N GLN A 67 -2.81 39.96 -9.83
CA GLN A 67 -2.52 40.70 -11.06
C GLN A 67 -3.59 41.76 -11.38
N ILE A 68 -4.85 41.46 -11.08
CA ILE A 68 -5.96 42.42 -11.19
C ILE A 68 -5.74 43.59 -10.23
N ARG A 69 -5.39 43.31 -8.97
CA ARG A 69 -5.08 44.34 -7.96
C ARG A 69 -3.93 45.24 -8.41
N GLU A 70 -2.84 44.66 -8.91
CA GLU A 70 -1.70 45.43 -9.42
C GLU A 70 -2.06 46.31 -10.63
N ALA A 71 -2.91 45.82 -11.54
CA ALA A 71 -3.39 46.59 -12.68
C ALA A 71 -4.28 47.77 -12.25
N MET A 72 -5.15 47.54 -11.25
CA MET A 72 -5.98 48.59 -10.64
C MET A 72 -5.13 49.68 -9.97
N GLU A 73 -4.08 49.30 -9.23
CA GLU A 73 -3.15 50.24 -8.59
C GLU A 73 -2.41 51.12 -9.60
N LYS A 74 -2.13 50.60 -10.80
CA LYS A 74 -1.53 51.33 -11.92
C LYS A 74 -2.54 52.10 -12.78
N ALA A 75 -3.83 52.02 -12.44
CA ALA A 75 -4.94 52.57 -13.23
C ALA A 75 -5.00 52.06 -14.69
N ASP A 76 -4.52 50.85 -14.94
CA ASP A 76 -4.62 50.17 -16.25
C ASP A 76 -5.94 49.41 -16.34
N TRP A 77 -7.00 50.13 -16.71
CA TRP A 77 -8.37 49.61 -16.73
C TRP A 77 -8.62 48.60 -17.86
N ASP A 78 -7.90 48.73 -18.98
CA ASP A 78 -7.99 47.78 -20.09
C ASP A 78 -7.42 46.41 -19.67
N LEU A 79 -6.26 46.41 -19.02
CA LEU A 79 -5.67 45.19 -18.47
C LEU A 79 -6.54 44.60 -17.35
N THR A 80 -7.13 45.45 -16.51
CA THR A 80 -8.05 45.02 -15.44
C THR A 80 -9.26 44.28 -16.00
N GLN A 81 -9.90 44.78 -17.07
CA GLN A 81 -11.02 44.09 -17.73
C GLN A 81 -10.58 42.76 -18.34
N GLN A 82 -9.46 42.72 -19.06
CA GLN A 82 -8.96 41.50 -19.68
C GLN A 82 -8.68 40.39 -18.65
N LEU A 83 -8.01 40.74 -17.55
CA LEU A 83 -7.69 39.79 -16.48
C LEU A 83 -8.95 39.32 -15.74
N SER A 84 -9.91 40.21 -15.52
CA SER A 84 -11.19 39.86 -14.89
C SER A 84 -12.02 38.90 -15.74
N GLY A 85 -12.15 39.18 -17.05
CA GLY A 85 -12.85 38.29 -17.99
C GLY A 85 -12.15 36.92 -18.12
N ARG A 86 -10.81 36.90 -18.09
CA ARG A 86 -10.03 35.66 -18.06
C ARG A 86 -10.28 34.86 -16.79
N LEU A 87 -10.35 35.50 -15.62
CA LEU A 87 -10.65 34.85 -14.34
C LEU A 87 -12.05 34.24 -14.35
N GLU A 88 -13.05 34.96 -14.85
CA GLU A 88 -14.42 34.47 -14.96
C GLU A 88 -14.52 33.25 -15.89
N ALA A 89 -13.92 33.33 -17.09
CA ALA A 89 -13.90 32.22 -18.04
C ALA A 89 -13.22 30.97 -17.45
N LEU A 90 -12.11 31.14 -16.72
CA LEU A 90 -11.42 30.04 -16.06
C LEU A 90 -12.24 29.44 -14.92
N ARG A 91 -12.90 30.26 -14.10
CA ARG A 91 -13.81 29.79 -13.04
C ARG A 91 -14.95 28.97 -13.62
N GLN A 92 -15.62 29.48 -14.65
CA GLN A 92 -16.71 28.76 -15.32
C GLN A 92 -16.24 27.42 -15.89
N LYS A 93 -15.05 27.37 -16.50
CA LYS A 93 -14.47 26.13 -17.03
C LYS A 93 -14.18 25.12 -15.91
N VAL A 94 -13.54 25.54 -14.82
CA VAL A 94 -13.25 24.68 -13.66
C VAL A 94 -14.55 24.19 -13.01
N ASP A 95 -15.53 25.08 -12.82
CA ASP A 95 -16.82 24.75 -12.20
C ASP A 95 -17.62 23.75 -13.04
N SER A 96 -17.65 23.91 -14.36
CA SER A 96 -18.32 22.97 -15.27
C SER A 96 -17.72 21.56 -15.25
N ARG A 97 -16.47 21.41 -14.78
CA ARG A 97 -15.72 20.15 -14.77
C ARG A 97 -15.37 19.68 -13.36
N ARG A 98 -15.97 20.29 -12.32
CA ARG A 98 -15.60 20.04 -10.92
C ARG A 98 -15.65 18.55 -10.55
N SER A 99 -16.72 17.85 -10.93
CA SER A 99 -16.87 16.42 -10.65
C SER A 99 -15.77 15.57 -11.30
N LEU A 100 -15.38 15.89 -12.54
CA LEU A 100 -14.29 15.18 -13.23
C LEU A 100 -12.93 15.50 -12.61
N ILE A 101 -12.70 16.75 -12.17
CA ILE A 101 -11.48 17.13 -11.45
C ILE A 101 -11.36 16.35 -10.14
N GLU A 102 -12.43 16.21 -9.37
CA GLU A 102 -12.44 15.39 -8.16
C GLU A 102 -12.10 13.93 -8.44
N LEU A 103 -12.66 13.35 -9.51
CA LEU A 103 -12.30 11.99 -9.93
C LEU A 103 -10.84 11.88 -10.38
N GLY A 104 -10.35 12.88 -11.12
CA GLY A 104 -8.95 12.99 -11.52
C GLY A 104 -8.01 13.07 -10.32
N GLN A 105 -8.36 13.84 -9.28
CA GLN A 105 -7.62 13.91 -8.02
C GLN A 105 -7.58 12.55 -7.32
N MET A 106 -8.73 11.87 -7.21
CA MET A 106 -8.82 10.56 -6.56
C MET A 106 -7.99 9.49 -7.29
N LEU A 107 -7.92 9.54 -8.63
CA LEU A 107 -7.26 8.51 -9.45
C LEU A 107 -5.79 8.82 -9.77
N TYR A 108 -5.46 10.07 -10.14
CA TYR A 108 -4.16 10.42 -10.71
C TYR A 108 -3.16 11.00 -9.70
N ASP A 109 -3.61 11.47 -8.54
CA ASP A 109 -2.71 12.08 -7.54
C ASP A 109 -2.34 11.16 -6.38
N ASN A 110 -3.00 10.00 -6.23
CA ASN A 110 -2.75 9.10 -5.12
C ASN A 110 -2.16 7.76 -5.59
N PRO A 111 -0.82 7.66 -5.70
CA PRO A 111 -0.17 6.45 -6.19
C PRO A 111 -0.11 5.35 -5.13
N LEU A 112 -0.37 5.66 -3.85
CA LEU A 112 -0.19 4.72 -2.75
C LEU A 112 -1.50 4.01 -2.42
N VAL A 113 -1.41 2.69 -2.26
CA VAL A 113 -2.51 1.86 -1.76
C VAL A 113 -2.91 2.31 -0.34
N PRO A 114 -4.20 2.41 0.01
CA PRO A 114 -4.61 2.66 1.40
C PRO A 114 -4.14 1.56 2.37
N VAL A 115 -4.14 1.84 3.67
CA VAL A 115 -3.95 0.78 4.68
C VAL A 115 -5.23 -0.04 4.71
N ASP A 116 -5.11 -1.36 4.69
CA ASP A 116 -6.26 -2.26 4.78
C ASP A 116 -6.94 -2.15 6.16
N PRO A 117 -8.19 -1.70 6.24
CA PRO A 117 -8.89 -1.58 7.50
C PRO A 117 -9.24 -2.94 8.12
N PHE A 118 -9.36 -4.00 7.33
CA PHE A 118 -9.71 -5.34 7.79
C PHE A 118 -8.51 -6.17 8.22
N SER A 119 -7.30 -5.67 7.96
CA SER A 119 -6.08 -6.29 8.44
C SER A 119 -5.94 -6.13 9.96
N PRO A 120 -5.69 -7.20 10.72
CA PRO A 120 -5.63 -7.12 12.18
C PRO A 120 -4.56 -6.15 12.71
N GLY A 121 -4.97 -5.34 13.68
CA GLY A 121 -4.13 -4.31 14.32
C GLY A 121 -3.85 -3.09 13.47
N LEU A 122 -4.52 -2.91 12.31
CA LEU A 122 -4.30 -1.78 11.40
C LEU A 122 -5.48 -0.80 11.31
N GLN A 123 -6.59 -1.05 12.02
CA GLN A 123 -7.81 -0.23 12.00
C GLN A 123 -7.51 1.24 12.29
N GLY A 124 -6.71 1.51 13.34
CA GLY A 124 -6.32 2.87 13.70
C GLY A 124 -5.53 3.60 12.60
N PHE A 125 -4.65 2.89 11.89
CA PHE A 125 -3.91 3.45 10.74
C PHE A 125 -4.79 3.67 9.51
N ALA A 126 -5.84 2.86 9.36
CA ALA A 126 -6.84 3.03 8.32
C ALA A 126 -7.90 4.10 8.66
N GLY A 127 -7.84 4.70 9.86
CA GLY A 127 -8.80 5.69 10.33
C GLY A 127 -10.17 5.11 10.71
N VAL A 128 -10.22 3.81 11.05
CA VAL A 128 -11.43 3.12 11.50
C VAL A 128 -11.36 2.93 13.02
N THR A 129 -12.39 3.40 13.73
CA THR A 129 -12.45 3.38 15.21
C THR A 129 -13.62 2.52 15.70
N GLY A 130 -13.41 1.74 16.78
CA GLY A 130 -14.46 0.99 17.47
C GLY A 130 -15.27 0.06 16.55
N THR A 131 -16.60 0.11 16.66
CA THR A 131 -17.57 -0.68 15.88
C THR A 131 -17.66 -0.32 14.39
N GLY A 132 -16.87 0.64 13.90
CA GLY A 132 -16.92 1.15 12.53
C GLY A 132 -16.52 0.17 11.43
N LEU A 133 -15.93 -0.98 11.79
CA LEU A 133 -15.60 -2.06 10.86
C LEU A 133 -16.84 -2.68 10.21
N GLY A 134 -17.90 -2.92 11.00
CA GLY A 134 -19.16 -3.47 10.50
C GLY A 134 -19.82 -2.54 9.48
N ASP A 135 -19.95 -1.26 9.83
CA ASP A 135 -20.45 -0.22 8.93
C ASP A 135 -19.64 -0.13 7.63
N LEU A 136 -18.31 -0.27 7.73
CA LEU A 136 -17.43 -0.23 6.56
C LEU A 136 -17.62 -1.47 5.68
N GLN A 137 -17.74 -2.65 6.28
CA GLN A 137 -18.04 -3.90 5.56
C GLN A 137 -19.39 -3.77 4.83
N GLU A 138 -20.44 -3.32 5.51
CA GLU A 138 -21.77 -3.15 4.91
C GLU A 138 -21.76 -2.12 3.77
N LYS A 139 -21.09 -0.98 3.95
CA LYS A 139 -20.90 0.02 2.89
C LYS A 139 -20.14 -0.57 1.70
N THR A 140 -19.14 -1.40 1.95
CA THR A 140 -18.34 -2.06 0.90
C THR A 140 -19.19 -3.08 0.14
N LEU A 141 -19.94 -3.94 0.84
CA LEU A 141 -20.87 -4.89 0.25
C LEU A 141 -21.94 -4.19 -0.60
N ASN A 142 -22.53 -3.11 -0.10
CA ASN A 142 -23.50 -2.30 -0.85
C ASN A 142 -22.85 -1.65 -2.09
N GLY A 143 -21.62 -1.16 -1.97
CA GLY A 143 -20.85 -0.65 -3.10
C GLY A 143 -20.62 -1.72 -4.17
N LEU A 144 -20.21 -2.93 -3.77
CA LEU A 144 -19.99 -4.06 -4.66
C LEU A 144 -21.27 -4.55 -5.34
N ARG A 145 -22.41 -4.60 -4.64
CA ARG A 145 -23.72 -4.94 -5.23
C ARG A 145 -24.11 -3.95 -6.32
N LEU A 146 -23.91 -2.65 -6.09
CA LEU A 146 -24.19 -1.63 -7.08
C LEU A 146 -23.20 -1.71 -8.26
N LEU A 147 -21.91 -1.99 -8.02
CA LEU A 147 -20.94 -2.25 -9.10
C LEU A 147 -21.32 -3.47 -9.95
N LEU A 148 -21.86 -4.52 -9.32
CA LEU A 148 -22.34 -5.72 -10.02
C LEU A 148 -23.48 -5.42 -11.00
N GLU A 149 -24.35 -4.46 -10.65
CA GLU A 149 -25.45 -3.99 -11.49
C GLU A 149 -24.99 -3.00 -12.58
N GLU A 150 -24.10 -2.07 -12.22
CA GLU A 150 -23.70 -0.93 -13.06
C GLU A 150 -22.55 -1.25 -14.04
N ASP A 151 -21.72 -2.26 -13.77
CA ASP A 151 -20.54 -2.63 -14.59
C ASP A 151 -20.54 -4.12 -15.00
N PRO A 152 -21.25 -4.46 -16.10
CA PRO A 152 -21.46 -5.84 -16.52
C PRO A 152 -20.18 -6.57 -16.96
N GLU A 153 -19.13 -5.84 -17.38
CA GLU A 153 -17.89 -6.45 -17.85
C GLU A 153 -17.08 -7.08 -16.71
N TRP A 154 -17.32 -6.64 -15.45
CA TRP A 154 -16.58 -7.07 -14.26
C TRP A 154 -17.42 -7.87 -13.27
N GLN A 155 -18.60 -8.38 -13.68
CA GLN A 155 -19.52 -9.07 -12.77
C GLN A 155 -18.88 -10.23 -12.00
N GLY A 156 -18.11 -11.08 -12.68
CA GLY A 156 -17.45 -12.22 -12.03
C GLY A 156 -16.45 -11.79 -10.96
N PHE A 157 -15.76 -10.67 -11.18
CA PHE A 157 -14.85 -10.10 -10.18
C PHE A 157 -15.63 -9.59 -8.97
N TYR A 158 -16.69 -8.78 -9.16
CA TYR A 158 -17.48 -8.26 -8.05
C TYR A 158 -18.20 -9.36 -7.25
N GLN A 159 -18.69 -10.42 -7.92
CA GLN A 159 -19.27 -11.59 -7.24
C GLN A 159 -18.26 -12.28 -6.33
N ALA A 160 -17.03 -12.50 -6.82
CA ALA A 160 -15.98 -13.10 -6.02
C ALA A 160 -15.61 -12.22 -4.81
N ARG A 161 -15.56 -10.89 -4.99
CA ARG A 161 -15.30 -9.97 -3.88
C ARG A 161 -16.45 -9.91 -2.88
N LEU A 162 -17.71 -9.92 -3.32
CA LEU A 162 -18.87 -10.02 -2.43
C LEU A 162 -18.77 -11.25 -1.52
N ALA A 163 -18.51 -12.42 -2.11
CA ALA A 163 -18.35 -13.66 -1.34
C ALA A 163 -17.20 -13.57 -0.33
N ALA A 164 -16.08 -12.95 -0.71
CA ALA A 164 -14.95 -12.74 0.19
C ALA A 164 -15.29 -11.80 1.35
N PHE A 165 -15.98 -10.68 1.09
CA PHE A 165 -16.39 -9.74 2.13
C PHE A 165 -17.50 -10.29 3.02
N ASP A 166 -18.42 -11.12 2.51
CA ASP A 166 -19.44 -11.79 3.34
C ASP A 166 -18.82 -12.86 4.26
N ALA A 167 -17.71 -13.48 3.84
CA ALA A 167 -16.99 -14.49 4.61
C ALA A 167 -15.97 -13.91 5.61
N LEU A 168 -15.74 -12.60 5.59
CA LEU A 168 -14.81 -11.94 6.50
C LEU A 168 -15.27 -12.11 7.96
N PRO A 169 -14.46 -12.72 8.83
CA PRO A 169 -14.73 -12.68 10.25
C PRO A 169 -14.49 -11.25 10.74
N LEU A 170 -15.57 -10.54 11.05
CA LEU A 170 -15.47 -9.41 11.96
C LEU A 170 -15.26 -10.03 13.33
N SER A 171 -14.05 -9.98 13.86
CA SER A 171 -13.82 -10.34 15.26
C SER A 171 -14.74 -9.49 16.12
N ASP A 172 -15.79 -10.10 16.67
CA ASP A 172 -16.46 -9.64 17.89
C ASP A 172 -15.53 -9.92 19.09
N ASP A 173 -14.28 -9.46 19.03
CA ASP A 173 -13.34 -9.51 20.16
C ASP A 173 -13.69 -8.44 21.21
N ASP A 174 -15.00 -8.19 21.41
CA ASP A 174 -15.59 -7.40 22.49
C ASP A 174 -16.03 -8.29 23.68
N GLU A 175 -15.78 -9.61 23.64
CA GLU A 175 -15.91 -10.50 24.82
C GLU A 175 -14.56 -10.86 25.48
N ALA A 176 -13.46 -10.20 25.10
CA ALA A 176 -12.32 -10.07 25.99
C ALA A 176 -12.62 -8.92 26.97
N GLN A 177 -12.69 -9.23 28.27
CA GLN A 177 -12.83 -8.21 29.32
C GLN A 177 -11.84 -7.06 29.06
N PRO A 178 -12.28 -5.81 29.24
CA PRO A 178 -11.57 -4.67 28.67
C PRO A 178 -10.17 -4.54 29.26
N GLU A 179 -9.14 -4.70 28.43
CA GLU A 179 -7.87 -3.98 28.59
C GLU A 179 -8.13 -2.49 28.29
N SER A 180 -8.99 -1.84 29.09
CA SER A 180 -9.52 -0.49 28.87
C SER A 180 -8.51 0.63 29.06
N GLY A 181 -7.30 0.35 29.54
CA GLY A 181 -6.30 1.38 29.76
C GLY A 181 -5.57 1.80 28.48
N HIS A 182 -5.03 0.80 27.77
CA HIS A 182 -3.90 1.07 26.90
C HIS A 182 -4.29 1.48 25.47
N LEU A 183 -5.35 0.88 24.92
CA LEU A 183 -5.93 1.25 23.62
C LEU A 183 -6.75 2.55 23.71
N ALA A 184 -7.39 2.79 24.86
CA ALA A 184 -8.07 4.05 25.15
C ALA A 184 -7.09 5.23 25.14
N GLY A 185 -5.89 5.06 25.72
CA GLY A 185 -4.84 6.09 25.70
C GLY A 185 -4.37 6.47 24.29
N VAL A 186 -4.19 5.52 23.38
CA VAL A 186 -3.78 5.80 21.99
C VAL A 186 -4.90 6.50 21.20
N GLN A 187 -6.16 6.08 21.39
CA GLN A 187 -7.32 6.72 20.76
C GLN A 187 -7.51 8.16 21.28
N LEU A 188 -7.41 8.38 22.59
CA LEU A 188 -7.51 9.70 23.20
C LEU A 188 -6.36 10.63 22.76
N GLN A 189 -5.16 10.11 22.55
CA GLN A 189 -4.03 10.89 21.98
C GLN A 189 -4.28 11.33 20.54
N HIS A 190 -4.82 10.44 19.71
CA HIS A 190 -5.12 10.78 18.31
C HIS A 190 -6.27 11.79 18.22
N GLU A 191 -7.31 11.60 19.04
CA GLU A 191 -8.44 12.54 19.13
C GLU A 191 -8.00 13.91 19.69
N ALA A 192 -7.02 13.93 20.60
CA ALA A 192 -6.40 15.16 21.10
C ALA A 192 -5.61 15.88 20.01
N LEU A 193 -4.86 15.14 19.18
CA LEU A 193 -4.12 15.69 18.05
C LEU A 193 -5.08 16.30 17.01
N ASP A 194 -6.19 15.63 16.75
CA ASP A 194 -7.24 16.09 15.84
C ASP A 194 -7.96 17.34 16.38
N ALA A 195 -8.27 17.37 17.68
CA ALA A 195 -8.83 18.55 18.35
C ALA A 195 -7.85 19.74 18.28
N PHE A 196 -6.55 19.51 18.48
CA PHE A 196 -5.51 20.53 18.35
C PHE A 196 -5.42 21.07 16.91
N ASN A 197 -5.37 20.18 15.92
CA ASN A 197 -5.29 20.55 14.50
C ASN A 197 -6.52 21.34 14.02
N ARG A 198 -7.68 21.12 14.64
CA ARG A 198 -8.95 21.83 14.35
C ARG A 198 -9.15 23.09 15.22
N GLY A 199 -8.22 23.40 16.13
CA GLY A 199 -8.32 24.55 17.05
C GLY A 199 -9.36 24.40 18.15
N ASP A 200 -9.84 23.17 18.42
CA ASP A 200 -10.81 22.88 19.48
C ASP A 200 -10.10 22.63 20.83
N PHE A 201 -9.67 23.71 21.46
CA PHE A 201 -8.92 23.68 22.71
C PHE A 201 -9.77 23.26 23.93
N GLN A 202 -11.11 23.27 23.83
CA GLN A 202 -11.98 22.77 24.90
C GLN A 202 -12.00 21.25 24.90
N ARG A 203 -12.14 20.63 23.72
CA ARG A 203 -12.05 19.17 23.58
C ARG A 203 -10.66 18.66 23.94
N LEU A 204 -9.60 19.37 23.53
CA LEU A 204 -8.21 19.04 23.86
C LEU A 204 -7.97 18.97 25.39
N ARG A 205 -8.52 19.92 26.15
CA ARG A 205 -8.37 19.95 27.61
C ARG A 205 -9.02 18.72 28.28
N ILE A 206 -10.24 18.37 27.86
CA ILE A 206 -10.96 17.20 28.36
C ILE A 206 -10.17 15.91 28.07
N LEU A 207 -9.66 15.78 26.84
CA LEU A 207 -8.88 14.61 26.43
C LEU A 207 -7.53 14.53 27.18
N SER A 208 -6.92 15.66 27.51
CA SER A 208 -5.67 15.69 28.30
C SER A 208 -5.87 15.28 29.76
N GLU A 209 -7.01 15.60 30.36
CA GLU A 209 -7.37 15.18 31.73
C GLU A 209 -7.62 13.66 31.76
N GLN A 210 -8.32 13.12 30.77
CA GLN A 210 -8.56 11.67 30.61
C GLN A 210 -7.26 10.88 30.38
N LEU A 211 -6.32 11.44 29.63
CA LEU A 211 -4.99 10.84 29.42
C LEU A 211 -4.12 10.83 30.68
N ALA A 212 -4.30 11.78 31.58
CA ALA A 212 -3.57 11.83 32.85
C ALA A 212 -4.09 10.80 33.86
N GLU A 213 -5.40 10.56 33.90
CA GLU A 213 -6.03 9.56 34.77
C GLU A 213 -5.67 8.12 34.36
N LEU A 214 -5.48 7.87 33.06
CA LEU A 214 -5.06 6.58 32.53
C LEU A 214 -3.61 6.18 32.88
N GLY A 215 -2.76 7.13 33.28
CA GLY A 215 -1.35 6.90 33.57
C GLY A 215 -1.05 6.40 35.00
N GLU A 216 -2.03 6.39 35.91
CA GLU A 216 -1.82 6.02 37.33
C GLU A 216 -2.24 4.58 37.69
N GLU A 217 -2.98 3.87 36.83
CA GLU A 217 -3.45 2.50 37.11
C GLU A 217 -2.95 1.51 36.04
N THR A 218 -1.86 0.77 36.31
CA THR A 218 -1.75 -0.69 36.07
C THR A 218 -0.37 -1.25 36.45
N ALA A 219 -0.35 -2.07 37.50
CA ALA A 219 0.65 -3.11 37.70
C ALA A 219 0.18 -4.35 36.93
N GLY A 220 1.04 -4.87 36.04
CA GLY A 220 0.65 -5.82 35.00
C GLY A 220 0.30 -7.25 35.47
N PRO A 221 -0.69 -7.89 34.83
CA PRO A 221 -0.78 -9.35 34.76
C PRO A 221 0.05 -9.87 33.57
N SER A 222 0.88 -10.86 33.85
CA SER A 222 1.51 -11.72 32.86
C SER A 222 0.45 -12.72 32.35
N GLU A 223 -0.14 -12.48 31.17
CA GLU A 223 -0.99 -13.47 30.49
C GLU A 223 -0.36 -14.00 29.21
N ALA A 224 -0.54 -15.32 29.04
CA ALA A 224 0.01 -16.13 27.98
C ALA A 224 -0.65 -15.77 26.63
N LEU A 225 0.16 -15.74 25.57
CA LEU A 225 -0.20 -15.57 24.16
C LEU A 225 -1.07 -16.75 23.65
N GLY A 226 -2.28 -16.90 24.20
CA GLY A 226 -3.26 -17.91 23.85
C GLY A 226 -4.18 -17.45 22.72
N GLY A 227 -3.62 -17.31 21.52
CA GLY A 227 -4.40 -17.11 20.29
C GLY A 227 -3.76 -17.87 19.13
N GLU A 228 -4.55 -18.57 18.33
CA GLU A 228 -4.08 -19.18 17.08
C GLU A 228 -3.61 -18.08 16.13
N SER A 229 -2.39 -18.21 15.60
CA SER A 229 -1.94 -17.27 14.58
C SER A 229 -2.51 -17.70 13.23
N PRO A 230 -2.99 -16.75 12.39
CA PRO A 230 -3.47 -17.07 11.05
C PRO A 230 -2.41 -17.74 10.16
N SER A 231 -1.14 -17.74 10.57
CA SER A 231 -0.05 -18.45 9.87
C SER A 231 -0.03 -19.98 10.06
N GLN A 232 -0.90 -20.57 10.89
CA GLN A 232 -0.86 -22.01 11.18
C GLN A 232 -1.47 -22.92 10.10
N LYS A 233 -2.20 -22.37 9.12
CA LYS A 233 -2.74 -23.13 7.97
C LYS A 233 -2.67 -22.33 6.67
N VAL A 234 -1.48 -21.88 6.28
CA VAL A 234 -1.30 -21.39 4.91
C VAL A 234 -0.85 -22.55 4.04
N GLU A 235 -1.59 -22.82 2.98
CA GLU A 235 -1.19 -23.74 1.92
C GLU A 235 0.09 -23.25 1.22
N ASP A 236 0.79 -24.16 0.57
CA ASP A 236 1.91 -23.77 -0.28
C ASP A 236 1.43 -23.02 -1.51
N PHE A 237 2.28 -22.12 -1.98
CA PHE A 237 2.06 -21.27 -3.14
C PHE A 237 2.70 -21.88 -4.39
N SER A 238 2.59 -23.19 -4.52
CA SER A 238 3.16 -23.94 -5.64
C SER A 238 2.37 -23.72 -6.92
N LEU A 239 3.07 -23.61 -8.04
CA LEU A 239 2.49 -23.33 -9.36
C LEU A 239 3.29 -24.01 -10.47
N ASP A 240 2.57 -24.59 -11.41
CA ASP A 240 3.12 -25.00 -12.70
C ASP A 240 2.79 -23.93 -13.75
N PHE A 241 3.75 -23.07 -14.06
CA PHE A 241 3.56 -22.04 -15.08
C PHE A 241 3.47 -22.67 -16.49
N PRO A 242 2.46 -22.31 -17.30
CA PRO A 242 2.39 -22.73 -18.70
C PRO A 242 3.65 -22.33 -19.48
N GLY A 243 4.06 -23.15 -20.44
CA GLY A 243 5.25 -22.88 -21.26
C GLY A 243 5.18 -21.53 -22.00
N GLU A 244 3.97 -21.11 -22.41
CA GLU A 244 3.73 -19.80 -23.03
C GLU A 244 4.00 -18.65 -22.04
N THR A 245 3.56 -18.78 -20.78
CA THR A 245 3.85 -17.83 -19.70
C THR A 245 5.35 -17.75 -19.44
N LEU A 246 6.06 -18.89 -19.40
CA LEU A 246 7.50 -18.91 -19.20
C LEU A 246 8.26 -18.25 -20.36
N ALA A 247 7.83 -18.46 -21.60
CA ALA A 247 8.41 -17.79 -22.76
C ALA A 247 8.19 -16.27 -22.73
N ALA A 248 6.97 -15.83 -22.37
CA ALA A 248 6.65 -14.41 -22.20
C ALA A 248 7.42 -13.77 -21.04
N ALA A 249 7.59 -14.50 -19.93
CA ALA A 249 8.37 -14.07 -18.77
C ALA A 249 9.86 -13.89 -19.15
N ALA A 250 10.44 -14.87 -19.84
CA ALA A 250 11.82 -14.79 -20.31
C ALA A 250 12.05 -13.61 -21.25
N ALA A 251 11.08 -13.29 -22.12
CA ALA A 251 11.13 -12.13 -23.00
C ALA A 251 11.16 -10.79 -22.23
N LEU A 252 10.66 -10.76 -21.00
CA LEU A 252 10.73 -9.60 -20.10
C LEU A 252 11.98 -9.62 -19.18
N GLY A 253 12.76 -10.70 -19.19
CA GLY A 253 13.89 -10.89 -18.27
C GLY A 253 13.49 -11.46 -16.90
N LEU A 254 12.30 -12.06 -16.80
CA LEU A 254 11.84 -12.78 -15.63
C LEU A 254 12.11 -14.29 -15.79
N VAL A 255 12.46 -14.96 -14.70
CA VAL A 255 12.65 -16.41 -14.66
C VAL A 255 11.78 -17.05 -13.57
N PRO A 256 11.35 -18.31 -13.73
CA PRO A 256 10.72 -19.05 -12.66
C PRO A 256 11.70 -19.28 -11.52
N MET A 257 11.21 -19.07 -10.30
CA MET A 257 11.96 -19.27 -9.06
C MET A 257 11.09 -20.02 -8.05
N HIS A 258 11.75 -20.83 -7.23
CA HIS A 258 11.14 -21.54 -6.12
C HIS A 258 11.79 -21.07 -4.82
N ALA A 259 10.98 -20.74 -3.82
CA ALA A 259 11.43 -20.50 -2.46
C ALA A 259 10.96 -21.64 -1.56
N ASP A 260 11.90 -22.35 -0.93
CA ASP A 260 11.58 -23.43 0.00
C ASP A 260 10.81 -22.93 1.24
N SER A 261 9.98 -23.80 1.79
CA SER A 261 9.26 -23.52 3.03
C SER A 261 10.22 -23.39 4.21
N TRP A 262 10.12 -22.28 4.95
CA TRP A 262 10.84 -22.04 6.20
C TRP A 262 9.90 -22.04 7.42
N ARG A 263 8.65 -22.49 7.24
CA ARG A 263 7.63 -22.52 8.32
C ARG A 263 8.08 -23.31 9.53
N ASP A 264 8.62 -24.51 9.34
CA ASP A 264 9.01 -25.39 10.45
C ASP A 264 10.10 -24.75 11.32
N ARG A 265 10.92 -23.90 10.72
CA ARG A 265 12.06 -23.27 11.37
C ARG A 265 11.71 -21.95 12.06
N TYR A 266 10.87 -21.13 11.44
CA TYR A 266 10.62 -19.75 11.89
C TYR A 266 9.14 -19.38 12.03
N GLY A 267 8.21 -20.24 11.60
CA GLY A 267 6.77 -19.96 11.60
C GLY A 267 6.21 -19.69 13.00
N HIS A 268 6.80 -20.27 14.05
CA HIS A 268 6.39 -19.98 15.43
C HIS A 268 6.66 -18.53 15.84
N LEU A 269 7.65 -17.87 15.24
CA LEU A 269 8.00 -16.47 15.51
C LEU A 269 7.05 -15.49 14.82
N CYS A 270 6.36 -15.90 13.74
CA CYS A 270 5.36 -15.06 13.09
C CYS A 270 4.20 -14.68 14.02
N ARG A 271 3.92 -15.51 15.04
CA ARG A 271 2.91 -15.21 16.07
C ARG A 271 3.27 -13.98 16.90
N LEU A 272 4.54 -13.86 17.26
CA LEU A 272 5.06 -12.70 17.98
C LEU A 272 5.05 -11.44 17.11
N ALA A 273 5.28 -11.62 15.80
CA ALA A 273 5.22 -10.54 14.81
C ALA A 273 3.78 -10.11 14.42
N TRP A 274 2.77 -10.93 14.76
CA TRP A 274 1.37 -10.61 14.48
C TRP A 274 0.85 -9.43 15.30
N HIS A 275 1.32 -9.29 16.53
CA HIS A 275 0.94 -8.21 17.45
C HIS A 275 2.19 -7.34 17.69
N PRO A 276 2.38 -6.23 16.95
CA PRO A 276 3.56 -5.38 17.14
C PRO A 276 3.39 -4.54 18.42
N ALA A 277 4.48 -4.10 19.02
CA ALA A 277 4.45 -3.21 20.19
C ALA A 277 4.17 -1.76 19.75
N ILE A 278 2.90 -1.38 19.63
CA ILE A 278 2.52 -0.02 19.23
C ILE A 278 2.10 0.81 20.44
N GLY A 279 2.96 1.77 20.83
CA GLY A 279 2.63 2.84 21.77
C GLY A 279 2.95 2.55 23.24
N GLY A 280 3.37 3.59 23.97
CA GLY A 280 3.18 3.72 25.42
C GLY A 280 4.00 2.83 26.34
N GLU A 281 3.56 1.61 26.67
CA GLU A 281 4.10 0.84 27.80
C GLU A 281 4.96 -0.33 27.38
N ILE A 282 5.83 -0.03 26.45
CA ILE A 282 7.05 -0.77 26.33
C ILE A 282 8.15 0.28 26.20
N GLY A 283 8.67 0.72 27.35
CA GLY A 283 10.05 1.22 27.37
C GLY A 283 10.99 0.12 26.83
N PRO A 284 12.30 0.38 26.71
CA PRO A 284 13.27 -0.65 26.29
C PRO A 284 13.07 -2.02 26.98
N SER A 285 12.52 -2.04 28.20
CA SER A 285 12.10 -3.23 28.96
C SER A 285 11.07 -4.16 28.30
N GLY A 286 9.99 -3.67 27.70
CA GLY A 286 8.96 -4.55 27.12
C GLY A 286 9.31 -5.07 25.71
N GLU A 287 10.14 -4.33 24.98
CA GLU A 287 10.67 -4.68 23.67
C GLU A 287 11.66 -5.80 23.94
N THR A 288 12.50 -5.61 24.96
CA THR A 288 13.36 -6.66 25.55
C THR A 288 12.55 -7.85 26.07
N GLN A 289 11.34 -7.68 26.60
CA GLN A 289 10.52 -8.79 27.10
C GLN A 289 9.92 -9.64 25.97
N ARG A 290 9.30 -9.04 24.93
CA ARG A 290 8.79 -9.81 23.77
C ARG A 290 9.91 -10.39 22.92
N VAL A 291 10.94 -9.60 22.62
CA VAL A 291 12.13 -10.09 21.91
C VAL A 291 12.85 -11.16 22.74
N GLY A 292 12.86 -11.03 24.08
CA GLY A 292 13.42 -12.00 25.00
C GLY A 292 12.63 -13.32 25.08
N GLN A 293 11.35 -13.33 24.70
CA GLN A 293 10.53 -14.54 24.57
C GLN A 293 10.77 -15.30 23.26
N ALA A 294 11.44 -14.68 22.27
CA ALA A 294 11.71 -15.31 20.99
C ALA A 294 12.82 -16.38 21.13
N ALA A 295 12.42 -17.65 21.09
CA ALA A 295 13.35 -18.76 20.96
C ALA A 295 13.78 -18.90 19.48
N PHE A 296 14.99 -18.42 19.16
CA PHE A 296 15.59 -18.60 17.85
C PHE A 296 16.32 -19.94 17.73
N PRO A 297 16.30 -20.60 16.56
CA PRO A 297 17.20 -21.71 16.26
C PRO A 297 18.66 -21.31 16.49
N ALA A 298 19.47 -22.19 17.09
CA ALA A 298 20.82 -21.88 17.57
C ALA A 298 21.77 -21.38 16.47
N ASP A 299 21.55 -21.80 15.23
CA ASP A 299 22.33 -21.46 14.04
C ASP A 299 21.79 -20.22 13.29
N THR A 300 20.79 -19.53 13.84
CA THR A 300 20.23 -18.31 13.21
C THR A 300 21.25 -17.17 13.29
N PRO A 301 21.67 -16.58 12.15
CA PRO A 301 22.60 -15.45 12.13
C PRO A 301 22.03 -14.22 12.86
N GLU A 302 22.89 -13.43 13.51
CA GLU A 302 22.40 -12.27 14.30
C GLU A 302 21.66 -11.25 13.43
N ALA A 303 22.15 -10.97 12.22
CA ALA A 303 21.46 -10.09 11.28
C ALA A 303 20.04 -10.60 10.92
N MET A 304 19.84 -11.93 10.87
CA MET A 304 18.51 -12.51 10.68
C MET A 304 17.62 -12.32 11.92
N LYS A 305 18.20 -12.44 13.12
CA LYS A 305 17.46 -12.16 14.37
C LYS A 305 17.01 -10.70 14.41
N GLU A 306 17.89 -9.75 14.06
CA GLU A 306 17.53 -8.33 14.01
C GLU A 306 16.38 -8.07 13.04
N ARG A 307 16.44 -8.66 11.84
CA ARG A 307 15.36 -8.55 10.87
C ARG A 307 14.03 -9.12 11.38
N ILE A 308 14.06 -10.26 12.08
CA ILE A 308 12.86 -10.83 12.70
C ILE A 308 12.34 -9.93 13.82
N ARG A 309 13.24 -9.35 14.64
CA ARG A 309 12.88 -8.38 15.69
C ARG A 309 12.17 -7.18 15.12
N MET A 310 12.57 -6.67 13.94
CA MET A 310 11.84 -5.57 13.29
C MET A 310 10.36 -5.90 13.09
N PHE A 311 10.02 -7.12 12.61
CA PHE A 311 8.63 -7.57 12.45
C PHE A 311 7.87 -7.71 13.77
N MET A 312 8.56 -7.92 14.90
CA MET A 312 7.96 -7.99 16.23
C MET A 312 7.65 -6.60 16.82
N ILE A 313 8.38 -5.57 16.38
CA ILE A 313 8.30 -4.22 16.94
C ILE A 313 7.41 -3.33 16.08
N HIS A 314 7.49 -3.46 14.75
CA HIS A 314 6.83 -2.55 13.82
C HIS A 314 5.71 -3.23 13.01
N PRO A 315 4.59 -2.54 12.77
CA PRO A 315 3.63 -2.95 11.76
C PRO A 315 4.18 -2.72 10.35
N PHE A 316 4.03 -3.73 9.48
CA PHE A 316 4.35 -3.65 8.07
C PHE A 316 3.10 -3.92 7.24
N ILE A 317 3.05 -3.33 6.04
CA ILE A 317 2.02 -3.59 5.03
C ILE A 317 2.66 -3.91 3.69
N SER A 318 1.99 -4.71 2.86
CA SER A 318 2.45 -5.00 1.49
C SER A 318 2.17 -3.80 0.58
N SER A 319 2.62 -3.85 -0.69
CA SER A 319 2.09 -2.89 -1.70
C SER A 319 0.61 -3.10 -2.03
N GLY A 320 -0.02 -4.12 -1.45
CA GLY A 320 -1.46 -4.33 -1.43
C GLY A 320 -2.17 -3.68 -0.25
N GLY A 321 -1.45 -3.02 0.68
CA GLY A 321 -2.06 -2.28 1.78
C GLY A 321 -2.41 -3.12 3.00
N SER A 322 -2.57 -4.43 2.83
CA SER A 322 -2.79 -5.38 3.93
C SER A 322 -1.54 -5.66 4.73
N ARG A 323 -1.73 -6.10 5.98
CA ARG A 323 -0.65 -6.43 6.91
C ARG A 323 0.30 -7.43 6.27
N TYR A 324 1.58 -7.05 6.25
CA TYR A 324 2.64 -7.89 5.71
C TYR A 324 3.31 -8.66 6.83
N LEU A 325 3.18 -9.97 6.78
CA LEU A 325 3.99 -10.91 7.56
C LEU A 325 4.53 -12.00 6.65
N PRO A 326 5.81 -12.38 6.80
CA PRO A 326 6.39 -13.45 6.00
C PRO A 326 5.55 -14.74 6.15
N ASN A 327 5.01 -15.22 5.03
CA ASN A 327 4.22 -16.45 5.03
C ASN A 327 5.09 -17.69 5.24
N LEU A 328 6.35 -17.62 4.79
CA LEU A 328 7.37 -18.66 4.87
C LEU A 328 6.97 -20.00 4.20
N ALA A 329 5.89 -19.99 3.42
CA ALA A 329 5.42 -21.08 2.56
C ALA A 329 6.42 -21.47 1.49
N ALA A 330 6.36 -22.72 1.02
CA ALA A 330 6.92 -22.99 -0.30
C ALA A 330 6.19 -22.13 -1.34
N GLU A 331 6.92 -21.47 -2.24
CA GLU A 331 6.33 -20.52 -3.18
C GLU A 331 7.04 -20.54 -4.54
N ASP A 332 6.23 -20.71 -5.59
CA ASP A 332 6.64 -20.54 -6.98
C ASP A 332 6.23 -19.15 -7.49
N PHE A 333 7.17 -18.45 -8.11
CA PHE A 333 7.00 -17.09 -8.59
C PHE A 333 7.90 -16.80 -9.80
N LEU A 334 7.68 -15.66 -10.46
CA LEU A 334 8.58 -15.16 -11.50
C LEU A 334 9.34 -13.95 -10.98
N ALA A 335 10.65 -13.88 -11.16
CA ALA A 335 11.43 -12.72 -10.73
C ALA A 335 12.65 -12.49 -11.61
N GLU A 336 13.21 -11.29 -11.49
CA GLU A 336 14.49 -10.97 -12.12
C GLU A 336 15.64 -11.58 -11.31
N ASN A 337 16.52 -12.36 -11.96
CA ASN A 337 17.53 -13.18 -11.29
C ASN A 337 18.98 -12.71 -11.42
N PHE A 338 19.23 -11.55 -12.03
CA PHE A 338 20.59 -11.03 -12.16
C PHE A 338 21.24 -10.77 -10.79
N PRO A 339 22.58 -10.91 -10.63
CA PRO A 339 23.27 -10.62 -9.37
C PRO A 339 23.28 -9.13 -9.06
N ASP A 340 23.59 -8.76 -7.82
CA ASP A 340 23.70 -7.35 -7.46
C ASP A 340 24.85 -6.67 -8.24
N PRO A 341 24.65 -5.44 -8.75
CA PRO A 341 25.67 -4.74 -9.51
C PRO A 341 26.88 -4.42 -8.64
N GLN A 342 28.08 -4.67 -9.14
CA GLN A 342 29.31 -4.28 -8.44
C GLN A 342 29.45 -2.75 -8.40
N PRO A 343 30.16 -2.19 -7.41
CA PRO A 343 30.45 -0.77 -7.36
C PRO A 343 31.03 -0.23 -8.68
N GLY A 344 30.37 0.79 -9.24
CA GLY A 344 30.79 1.41 -10.51
C GLY A 344 30.30 0.69 -11.78
N GLN A 345 29.63 -0.47 -11.66
CA GLN A 345 28.94 -1.09 -12.78
C GLN A 345 27.53 -0.52 -12.93
N ALA A 346 27.10 -0.34 -14.18
CA ALA A 346 25.73 0.04 -14.46
C ALA A 346 24.78 -1.11 -14.05
N PRO A 347 23.66 -0.82 -13.37
CA PRO A 347 22.62 -1.82 -13.12
C PRO A 347 22.12 -2.42 -14.44
N PRO A 348 21.77 -3.72 -14.46
CA PRO A 348 21.33 -4.38 -15.67
C PRO A 348 20.03 -3.77 -16.20
N THR A 349 19.93 -3.60 -17.51
CA THR A 349 18.69 -3.19 -18.18
C THR A 349 17.91 -4.43 -18.64
N THR A 350 16.63 -4.53 -18.30
CA THR A 350 15.75 -5.61 -18.77
C THR A 350 14.59 -5.03 -19.58
N PRO A 351 13.99 -5.79 -20.51
CA PRO A 351 12.79 -5.35 -21.21
C PRO A 351 11.61 -5.04 -20.28
N LEU A 352 11.56 -5.65 -19.09
CA LEU A 352 10.59 -5.29 -18.05
C LEU A 352 10.69 -3.83 -17.61
N LEU A 353 11.91 -3.30 -17.48
CA LEU A 353 12.12 -1.91 -17.06
C LEU A 353 11.55 -0.92 -18.09
N GLU A 354 11.75 -1.22 -19.39
CA GLU A 354 11.15 -0.48 -20.49
C GLU A 354 9.63 -0.62 -20.51
N ALA A 355 9.11 -1.84 -20.30
CA ALA A 355 7.66 -2.09 -20.23
C ALA A 355 6.98 -1.34 -19.06
N LEU A 356 7.71 -1.08 -17.97
CA LEU A 356 7.29 -0.25 -16.84
C LEU A 356 7.46 1.26 -17.08
N GLY A 357 8.03 1.67 -18.22
CA GLY A 357 8.33 3.08 -18.51
C GLY A 357 9.39 3.69 -17.58
N LEU A 358 10.20 2.86 -16.92
CA LEU A 358 11.25 3.32 -16.01
C LEU A 358 12.57 3.51 -16.78
N PRO A 359 13.23 4.68 -16.70
CA PRO A 359 14.42 4.96 -17.50
C PRO A 359 15.68 4.25 -16.98
N ARG A 360 15.69 3.82 -15.72
CA ARG A 360 16.83 3.23 -15.01
C ARG A 360 16.34 2.52 -13.74
N ARG A 361 17.20 1.71 -13.10
CA ARG A 361 16.86 1.00 -11.85
C ARG A 361 17.19 1.75 -10.57
N THR A 362 18.25 2.55 -10.61
CA THR A 362 18.74 3.34 -9.47
C THR A 362 18.22 4.76 -9.52
N GLN A 363 18.37 5.50 -8.43
CA GLN A 363 17.84 6.87 -8.31
C GLN A 363 16.34 6.93 -8.69
N LEU A 364 15.60 5.90 -8.27
CA LEU A 364 14.15 5.85 -8.31
C LEU A 364 13.65 5.95 -6.88
N SER A 365 12.77 6.92 -6.64
CA SER A 365 12.02 6.98 -5.40
C SER A 365 10.99 5.85 -5.38
N ARG A 366 10.56 5.45 -4.18
CA ARG A 366 9.49 4.46 -4.06
C ARG A 366 8.21 4.94 -4.73
N LEU A 367 7.90 6.24 -4.63
CA LEU A 367 6.74 6.84 -5.30
C LEU A 367 6.78 6.65 -6.83
N ALA A 368 7.93 6.85 -7.47
CA ALA A 368 8.07 6.65 -8.91
C ALA A 368 7.85 5.18 -9.31
N ILE A 369 8.32 4.25 -8.49
CA ILE A 369 8.13 2.80 -8.71
C ILE A 369 6.65 2.43 -8.61
N GLU A 370 5.95 2.89 -7.57
CA GLU A 370 4.51 2.62 -7.39
C GLU A 370 3.65 3.22 -8.51
N GLN A 371 4.01 4.42 -8.99
CA GLN A 371 3.36 5.02 -10.16
C GLN A 371 3.51 4.14 -11.40
N ALA A 372 4.71 3.64 -11.67
CA ALA A 372 4.97 2.74 -12.81
C ALA A 372 4.20 1.41 -12.68
N LEU A 373 4.21 0.80 -11.48
CA LEU A 373 3.47 -0.43 -11.21
C LEU A 373 1.95 -0.25 -11.35
N SER A 374 1.40 0.87 -10.86
CA SER A 374 -0.02 1.22 -10.98
C SER A 374 -0.44 1.50 -12.44
N ALA A 375 0.47 2.06 -13.25
CA ALA A 375 0.21 2.39 -14.64
C ALA A 375 0.34 1.20 -15.60
N HIS A 376 1.26 0.27 -15.32
CA HIS A 376 1.66 -0.77 -16.29
C HIS A 376 1.58 -2.21 -15.76
N GLY A 377 1.49 -2.39 -14.44
CA GLY A 377 1.55 -3.71 -13.81
C GLY A 377 0.48 -4.67 -14.30
N VAL A 378 -0.79 -4.23 -14.35
CA VAL A 378 -1.93 -5.06 -14.81
C VAL A 378 -1.70 -5.53 -16.25
N THR A 379 -1.37 -4.63 -17.17
CA THR A 379 -1.09 -4.96 -18.57
C THR A 379 0.10 -5.91 -18.73
N ILE A 380 1.13 -5.78 -17.90
CA ILE A 380 2.27 -6.71 -17.91
C ILE A 380 1.84 -8.11 -17.48
N ILE A 381 1.01 -8.23 -16.43
CA ILE A 381 0.46 -9.52 -15.99
C ILE A 381 -0.38 -10.18 -17.10
N GLU A 382 -1.23 -9.40 -17.79
CA GLU A 382 -2.02 -9.91 -18.92
C GLU A 382 -1.14 -10.37 -20.08
N ARG A 383 -0.04 -9.65 -20.39
CA ARG A 383 0.93 -10.04 -21.42
C ARG A 383 1.67 -11.34 -21.10
N LEU A 384 1.75 -11.73 -19.83
CA LEU A 384 2.29 -13.02 -19.40
C LEU A 384 1.27 -14.17 -19.54
N GLY A 385 0.03 -13.88 -19.96
CA GLY A 385 -1.06 -14.85 -19.97
C GLY A 385 -1.58 -15.22 -18.59
N LEU A 386 -1.26 -14.41 -17.56
CA LEU A 386 -1.69 -14.61 -16.19
C LEU A 386 -2.91 -13.75 -15.89
N SER A 387 -3.78 -14.22 -14.97
CA SER A 387 -4.91 -13.41 -14.53
C SER A 387 -4.46 -12.32 -13.54
N PRO A 388 -4.76 -11.03 -13.80
CA PRO A 388 -4.50 -9.96 -12.84
C PRO A 388 -5.26 -10.10 -11.52
N THR A 389 -6.32 -10.91 -11.46
CA THR A 389 -7.01 -11.22 -10.20
C THR A 389 -6.21 -12.17 -9.31
N ASN A 390 -5.30 -12.95 -9.89
CA ASN A 390 -4.55 -13.97 -9.17
C ASN A 390 -3.09 -13.56 -8.97
N PHE A 391 -2.56 -12.71 -9.85
CA PHE A 391 -1.17 -12.31 -9.88
C PHE A 391 -0.99 -10.80 -9.87
N ARG A 392 0.13 -10.34 -9.30
CA ARG A 392 0.52 -8.93 -9.31
C ARG A 392 2.03 -8.80 -9.49
N LEU A 393 2.44 -7.80 -10.26
CA LEU A 393 3.83 -7.37 -10.37
C LEU A 393 4.14 -6.40 -9.23
N VAL A 394 5.21 -6.67 -8.48
CA VAL A 394 5.64 -5.92 -7.31
C VAL A 394 7.16 -5.76 -7.28
N CYS A 395 7.69 -4.89 -6.42
CA CYS A 395 9.08 -5.04 -6.00
C CYS A 395 9.27 -6.41 -5.35
N ILE A 396 10.46 -7.01 -5.42
CA ILE A 396 10.71 -8.32 -4.81
C ILE A 396 10.30 -8.30 -3.31
N PRO A 397 9.42 -9.20 -2.84
CA PRO A 397 9.09 -9.27 -1.43
C PRO A 397 10.33 -9.57 -0.59
N PRO A 398 10.45 -8.97 0.60
CA PRO A 398 11.67 -9.07 1.38
C PRO A 398 11.97 -10.54 1.74
N ASP A 399 10.97 -11.32 2.12
CA ASP A 399 11.16 -12.73 2.50
C ASP A 399 11.58 -13.61 1.30
N LEU A 400 11.06 -13.36 0.09
CA LEU A 400 11.52 -14.03 -1.12
C LEU A 400 12.96 -13.66 -1.42
N HIS A 401 13.30 -12.36 -1.36
CA HIS A 401 14.67 -11.90 -1.52
C HIS A 401 15.62 -12.65 -0.60
N LEU A 402 15.24 -12.81 0.67
CA LEU A 402 16.01 -13.56 1.65
C LEU A 402 16.20 -15.03 1.29
N ARG A 403 15.11 -15.73 0.93
CA ARG A 403 15.12 -17.19 0.77
C ARG A 403 15.77 -17.68 -0.52
N VAL A 404 15.69 -16.90 -1.60
CA VAL A 404 16.28 -17.30 -2.89
C VAL A 404 17.57 -16.55 -3.22
N GLY A 405 17.83 -15.43 -2.56
CA GLY A 405 18.82 -14.47 -3.04
C GLY A 405 20.27 -14.91 -2.90
N GLU A 406 20.61 -15.76 -1.93
CA GLU A 406 21.97 -16.27 -1.77
C GLU A 406 22.44 -17.01 -3.04
N ALA A 407 21.59 -17.88 -3.59
CA ALA A 407 21.87 -18.61 -4.82
C ALA A 407 21.98 -17.70 -6.06
N GLN A 408 21.43 -16.49 -5.99
CA GLN A 408 21.46 -15.50 -7.08
C GLN A 408 22.57 -14.45 -6.90
N GLY A 409 23.38 -14.54 -5.85
CA GLY A 409 24.40 -13.55 -5.54
C GLY A 409 23.85 -12.21 -5.03
N TRP A 410 22.65 -12.21 -4.44
CA TRP A 410 22.06 -11.04 -3.79
C TRP A 410 22.63 -10.87 -2.38
N GLY A 411 22.64 -9.65 -1.86
CA GLY A 411 23.20 -9.41 -0.53
C GLY A 411 24.72 -9.26 -0.49
N GLN A 412 25.39 -9.32 -1.66
CA GLN A 412 26.86 -9.41 -1.74
C GLN A 412 27.55 -8.10 -2.08
N GLN A 413 26.78 -7.06 -2.43
CA GLN A 413 27.30 -5.77 -2.85
C GLN A 413 26.84 -4.65 -1.92
N PRO A 414 27.55 -3.51 -1.86
CA PRO A 414 27.20 -2.39 -0.99
C PRO A 414 26.06 -1.52 -1.57
N ILE A 415 24.97 -2.17 -1.95
CA ILE A 415 23.77 -1.60 -2.58
C ILE A 415 22.51 -2.18 -1.94
N TRP A 416 21.47 -1.36 -1.80
CA TRP A 416 20.16 -1.78 -1.36
C TRP A 416 19.24 -2.13 -2.54
N THR A 417 18.35 -3.09 -2.33
CA THR A 417 17.22 -3.41 -3.20
C THR A 417 15.94 -2.84 -2.58
N HIS A 418 15.10 -2.15 -3.36
CA HIS A 418 13.73 -1.82 -2.94
C HIS A 418 12.92 -3.11 -2.77
N PHE A 419 12.29 -3.29 -1.60
CA PHE A 419 11.46 -4.46 -1.30
C PHE A 419 9.98 -4.15 -1.40
N ASP A 420 9.14 -5.16 -1.64
CA ASP A 420 7.69 -4.96 -1.50
C ASP A 420 7.31 -4.43 -0.11
N GLY A 421 6.30 -3.55 -0.06
CA GLY A 421 5.72 -3.09 1.19
C GLY A 421 6.38 -1.89 1.88
N TYR A 422 5.82 -1.57 3.04
CA TYR A 422 6.10 -0.39 3.85
C TYR A 422 6.09 -0.71 5.34
N MET A 423 6.92 0.00 6.10
CA MET A 423 6.80 0.10 7.56
C MET A 423 5.88 1.26 7.92
N LEU A 424 4.92 1.05 8.82
CA LEU A 424 4.07 2.13 9.34
C LEU A 424 4.69 2.71 10.62
N GLN A 425 4.83 4.03 10.67
CA GLN A 425 5.24 4.78 11.84
C GLN A 425 4.01 5.13 12.71
N ARG A 426 4.24 5.44 13.99
CA ARG A 426 3.16 5.71 14.97
C ARG A 426 2.24 6.86 14.57
N ASP A 427 2.77 7.83 13.85
CA ASP A 427 2.05 8.99 13.32
C ASP A 427 1.36 8.72 11.96
N GLY A 428 1.34 7.45 11.52
CA GLY A 428 0.74 7.02 10.26
C GLY A 428 1.63 7.24 9.03
N HIS A 429 2.83 7.81 9.18
CA HIS A 429 3.76 7.94 8.07
C HIS A 429 4.24 6.56 7.60
N ARG A 430 4.52 6.47 6.30
CA ARG A 430 4.98 5.26 5.65
C ARG A 430 6.42 5.39 5.26
N MET A 431 7.20 4.36 5.54
CA MET A 431 8.58 4.23 5.11
C MET A 431 8.70 3.04 4.17
N ALA A 432 9.32 3.25 3.01
CA ALA A 432 9.55 2.20 2.03
C ALA A 432 10.57 1.18 2.56
N LEU A 433 10.38 -0.09 2.25
CA LEU A 433 11.34 -1.14 2.63
C LEU A 433 12.46 -1.25 1.61
N ALA A 434 13.68 -1.41 2.13
CA ALA A 434 14.85 -1.74 1.34
C ALA A 434 15.78 -2.67 2.13
N GLY A 435 16.78 -3.26 1.49
CA GLY A 435 17.78 -4.09 2.18
C GLY A 435 18.70 -4.82 1.21
N GLY A 436 19.48 -5.78 1.71
CA GLY A 436 20.43 -6.50 0.88
C GLY A 436 21.83 -5.87 0.77
N ASP A 437 22.20 -4.89 1.59
CA ASP A 437 23.53 -4.29 1.51
C ASP A 437 24.53 -5.05 2.41
N ILE A 438 25.63 -5.53 1.83
CA ILE A 438 26.66 -6.32 2.53
C ILE A 438 27.24 -5.61 3.77
N ARG A 439 27.24 -4.28 3.79
CA ARG A 439 27.78 -3.48 4.90
C ARG A 439 26.90 -3.54 6.15
N PHE A 440 25.63 -3.89 5.99
CA PHE A 440 24.62 -3.86 7.04
C PHE A 440 24.03 -5.25 7.35
N GLY A 441 24.64 -6.32 6.85
CA GLY A 441 24.20 -7.70 7.09
C GLY A 441 23.89 -8.48 5.81
N GLY A 442 24.09 -7.88 4.64
CA GLY A 442 23.94 -8.54 3.35
C GLY A 442 22.52 -9.02 3.11
N ILE A 443 22.35 -10.30 2.78
CA ILE A 443 21.04 -10.88 2.46
C ILE A 443 20.00 -10.73 3.60
N PHE A 444 20.47 -10.61 4.85
CA PHE A 444 19.63 -10.44 6.03
C PHE A 444 19.28 -8.97 6.32
N ASP A 445 19.97 -8.02 5.70
CA ASP A 445 19.73 -6.60 5.91
C ASP A 445 18.31 -6.20 5.48
N MET A 446 17.65 -5.41 6.32
CA MET A 446 16.36 -4.80 6.05
C MET A 446 16.29 -3.46 6.78
N VAL A 447 15.96 -2.41 6.05
CA VAL A 447 15.86 -1.05 6.52
C VAL A 447 14.60 -0.39 5.98
N SER A 448 14.25 0.74 6.57
CA SER A 448 13.18 1.61 6.08
C SER A 448 13.77 2.91 5.56
N VAL A 449 13.39 3.33 4.36
CA VAL A 449 13.82 4.60 3.74
C VAL A 449 12.62 5.49 3.43
N GLY A 450 12.83 6.80 3.32
CA GLY A 450 11.76 7.74 2.98
C GLY A 450 11.15 7.43 1.61
N MET A 451 9.86 7.71 1.44
CA MET A 451 9.14 7.42 0.18
C MET A 451 9.71 8.14 -1.05
N SER A 452 10.31 9.32 -0.85
CA SER A 452 10.98 10.14 -1.86
C SER A 452 12.50 9.94 -1.90
N TYR A 453 13.05 8.96 -1.16
CA TYR A 453 14.49 8.73 -1.13
C TYR A 453 14.99 8.25 -2.50
N GLU A 454 15.90 9.02 -3.09
CA GLU A 454 16.54 8.73 -4.36
C GLU A 454 18.05 8.65 -4.18
N SER A 455 18.64 7.51 -4.54
CA SER A 455 20.06 7.27 -4.38
C SER A 455 20.56 6.29 -5.43
N GLU A 456 21.83 6.43 -5.82
CA GLU A 456 22.51 5.44 -6.66
C GLU A 456 22.74 4.11 -5.91
N ARG A 457 22.64 4.14 -4.58
CA ARG A 457 22.84 2.99 -3.71
C ARG A 457 21.56 2.20 -3.43
N VAL A 458 20.46 2.52 -4.08
CA VAL A 458 19.23 1.73 -4.01
C VAL A 458 18.71 1.46 -5.42
N PHE A 459 18.36 0.21 -5.72
CA PHE A 459 17.85 -0.18 -7.04
C PHE A 459 16.55 -0.99 -6.95
N ALA A 460 15.78 -0.99 -8.03
CA ALA A 460 14.55 -1.76 -8.13
C ALA A 460 14.79 -3.15 -8.76
N ARG A 461 14.21 -4.18 -8.12
CA ARG A 461 14.10 -5.55 -8.62
C ARG A 461 12.64 -5.97 -8.51
N PHE A 462 12.10 -6.59 -9.56
CA PHE A 462 10.68 -6.91 -9.64
C PHE A 462 10.40 -8.40 -9.59
N ALA A 463 9.20 -8.74 -9.12
CA ALA A 463 8.67 -10.09 -9.07
C ALA A 463 7.17 -10.11 -9.38
N VAL A 464 6.71 -11.17 -10.03
CA VAL A 464 5.30 -11.52 -10.19
C VAL A 464 4.94 -12.54 -9.13
N VAL A 465 3.98 -12.19 -8.27
CA VAL A 465 3.58 -13.00 -7.12
C VAL A 465 2.07 -13.24 -7.12
N GLN A 466 1.63 -14.27 -6.40
CA GLN A 466 0.20 -14.57 -6.24
C GLN A 466 -0.45 -13.60 -5.26
N ARG A 467 -1.56 -12.92 -5.60
CA ARG A 467 -2.24 -11.94 -4.72
C ARG A 467 -2.60 -12.49 -3.35
N LYS A 468 -2.93 -13.77 -3.26
CA LYS A 468 -3.26 -14.43 -1.98
C LYS A 468 -2.14 -14.34 -0.92
N ARG A 469 -0.88 -14.12 -1.33
CA ARG A 469 0.22 -13.84 -0.39
C ARG A 469 0.15 -12.46 0.25
N MET A 470 -0.49 -11.52 -0.45
CA MET A 470 -0.55 -10.11 -0.09
C MET A 470 -1.76 -9.82 0.79
N ALA A 471 -2.71 -10.75 0.87
CA ALA A 471 -3.89 -10.67 1.71
C ALA A 471 -3.58 -11.16 3.13
N ALA A 472 -4.22 -10.52 4.10
CA ALA A 472 -4.17 -10.94 5.51
C ALA A 472 -5.36 -11.83 5.91
N TRP A 473 -6.34 -11.99 5.01
CA TRP A 473 -7.62 -12.68 5.21
C TRP A 473 -8.14 -13.27 3.89
#